data_AF-A0A536GGI5-F1
#
_entry.id   AF-A0A536GGI5-F1
#
_cell.length_a   1.000
_cell.length_b   1.000
_cell.length_c   1.000
_cell.angle_alpha   90.00
_cell.angle_beta   90.00
_cell.angle_gamma   90.00
#
_symmetry.space_group_name_H-M   'P 1'
#
loop_
_entity.id
_entity.type
_entity.pdbx_description
1 polymer ?
#
loop_
_entity_poly.entity_id
_entity_poly.type
_entity_poly.pdbx_seq_one_letter_code
_entity_poly.pdbx_strand_id
1 'polypeptide(L)'
;MKFTPIGEMDLAYVAVDFVDYGIGGQYHGTMEGQLRTERVSGRVKLTNIAQKRSDNVNTPTLRGILETDDDARVFVEMNGLSQIEEGGRVFITSLTFRTAQARYEGLNTLFAIVEGELHGRPRPNEMHAHCRVYACEATIKPSTAGGSALPVVIGYAVPAPGPNVELRAPATDTERRGIARAAAFRQRTSNGEMVIVYRETDGATAAQPPVTVEMLIRQRPSRRGSLYLMALPMLAGKAARFHEFSMELNGIHFTEFQESLRRLGVGITVFLQHNAEVDLLVFAVEGDAPTTWLQRLGMSADPFDRWFAQELSDQSGAMISSMPPGVNEQLWSWDGAAARAGES
;
A
#
# COMPACT_ATOMS: atom_id res chain seq x y z
N MET A 1 -4.23 -1.80 -23.82
CA MET A 1 -3.48 -0.66 -23.26
C MET A 1 -3.75 0.53 -24.15
N LYS A 2 -3.80 1.74 -23.61
CA LYS A 2 -3.99 2.98 -24.35
C LYS A 2 -2.71 3.79 -24.24
N PHE A 3 -2.23 4.29 -25.37
CA PHE A 3 -1.07 5.18 -25.46
C PHE A 3 -1.58 6.59 -25.74
N THR A 4 -1.27 7.54 -24.87
CA THR A 4 -1.65 8.95 -25.02
C THR A 4 -0.38 9.77 -25.19
N PRO A 5 -0.21 10.52 -26.29
CA PRO A 5 0.96 11.38 -26.45
C PRO A 5 0.97 12.44 -25.34
N ILE A 6 2.10 12.63 -24.68
CA ILE A 6 2.26 13.59 -23.57
C ILE A 6 3.38 14.59 -23.80
N GLY A 7 4.19 14.41 -24.85
CA GLY A 7 5.29 15.31 -25.14
C GLY A 7 6.39 14.70 -26.02
N GLU A 8 7.54 15.35 -25.99
CA GLU A 8 8.70 15.06 -26.84
C GLU A 8 9.99 15.05 -26.01
N MET A 9 11.00 14.38 -26.55
CA MET A 9 12.34 14.35 -25.96
C MET A 9 13.39 14.38 -27.05
N ASP A 10 14.34 15.29 -26.92
CA ASP A 10 15.52 15.38 -27.79
C ASP A 10 16.76 15.01 -26.98
N LEU A 11 17.63 14.17 -27.53
CA LEU A 11 18.86 13.75 -26.89
C LEU A 11 20.02 13.77 -27.88
N ALA A 12 21.21 14.14 -27.43
CA ALA A 12 22.45 14.04 -28.18
C ALA A 12 23.46 13.20 -27.39
N TYR A 13 24.17 12.29 -28.06
CA TYR A 13 25.32 11.65 -27.44
C TYR A 13 26.46 12.64 -27.34
N VAL A 14 26.87 12.98 -26.12
CA VAL A 14 28.04 13.84 -25.86
C VAL A 14 29.33 13.02 -25.71
N ALA A 15 29.21 11.72 -25.44
CA ALA A 15 30.31 10.76 -25.43
C ALA A 15 29.77 9.37 -25.79
N VAL A 16 30.53 8.57 -26.53
CA VAL A 16 30.16 7.19 -26.85
C VAL A 16 31.42 6.35 -27.08
N ASP A 17 31.50 5.23 -26.37
CA ASP A 17 32.50 4.19 -26.55
C ASP A 17 31.82 2.87 -26.88
N PHE A 18 32.55 2.01 -27.60
CA PHE A 18 32.10 0.65 -27.90
C PHE A 18 33.14 -0.35 -27.43
N VAL A 19 32.70 -1.31 -26.62
CA VAL A 19 33.50 -2.45 -26.16
C VAL A 19 33.07 -3.68 -26.95
N ASP A 20 33.99 -4.23 -27.73
CA ASP A 20 33.75 -5.40 -28.58
C ASP A 20 33.95 -6.70 -27.79
N TYR A 21 32.95 -7.59 -27.86
CA TYR A 21 32.98 -8.93 -27.26
C TYR A 21 33.06 -10.05 -28.33
N GLY A 22 33.26 -9.72 -29.61
CA GLY A 22 33.32 -10.64 -30.74
C GLY A 22 31.95 -10.92 -31.34
N ILE A 23 31.09 -11.68 -30.66
CA ILE A 23 29.72 -12.01 -31.14
C ILE A 23 28.67 -10.95 -30.77
N GLY A 24 29.10 -9.74 -30.45
CA GLY A 24 28.30 -8.64 -29.94
C GLY A 24 29.20 -7.62 -29.24
N GLY A 25 28.61 -6.73 -28.45
CA GLY A 25 29.38 -5.78 -27.67
C GLY A 25 28.54 -4.93 -26.76
N GLN A 26 29.14 -3.86 -26.26
CA GLN A 26 28.54 -2.97 -25.29
C GLN A 26 28.86 -1.53 -25.66
N TYR A 27 27.83 -0.73 -25.88
CA TYR A 27 27.98 0.72 -25.91
C TYR A 27 27.97 1.26 -24.48
N HIS A 28 28.85 2.20 -24.23
CA HIS A 28 28.84 3.05 -23.04
C HIS A 28 28.80 4.50 -23.51
N GLY A 29 27.67 5.16 -23.36
CA GLY A 29 27.47 6.52 -23.86
C GLY A 29 26.90 7.45 -22.80
N THR A 30 27.23 8.72 -22.91
CA THR A 30 26.56 9.80 -22.17
C THR A 30 25.70 10.58 -23.14
N MET A 31 24.45 10.84 -22.77
CA MET A 31 23.49 11.60 -23.55
C MET A 31 23.00 12.80 -22.74
N GLU A 32 22.84 13.94 -23.40
CA GLU A 32 22.26 15.15 -22.82
C GLU A 32 21.17 15.68 -23.74
N GLY A 33 20.16 16.34 -23.18
CA GLY A 33 19.06 16.87 -23.98
C GLY A 33 17.94 17.47 -23.17
N GLN A 34 16.73 17.50 -23.75
CA GLN A 34 15.55 18.10 -23.15
C GLN A 34 14.37 17.13 -23.20
N LEU A 35 13.66 17.01 -22.09
CA LEU A 35 12.33 16.41 -22.03
C LEU A 35 11.30 17.54 -21.90
N ARG A 36 10.24 17.51 -22.71
CA ARG A 36 9.11 18.43 -22.61
C ARG A 36 7.82 17.63 -22.64
N THR A 37 7.09 17.62 -21.53
CA THR A 37 5.77 17.00 -21.43
C THR A 37 4.81 17.91 -20.71
N GLU A 38 3.51 17.60 -20.79
CA GLU A 38 2.47 18.27 -20.00
C GLU A 38 2.68 18.13 -18.48
N ARG A 39 3.42 17.10 -18.03
CA ARG A 39 3.60 16.76 -16.60
C ARG A 39 4.93 17.24 -16.03
N VAL A 40 5.96 17.27 -16.86
CA VAL A 40 7.32 17.65 -16.47
C VAL A 40 8.10 18.13 -17.70
N SER A 41 8.85 19.21 -17.52
CA SER A 41 9.77 19.75 -18.52
C SER A 41 11.11 20.06 -17.85
N GLY A 42 12.20 19.77 -18.55
CA GLY A 42 13.54 19.96 -18.00
C GLY A 42 14.67 19.37 -18.85
N ARG A 43 15.90 19.67 -18.44
CA ARG A 43 17.12 19.13 -19.04
C ARG A 43 17.38 17.72 -18.52
N VAL A 44 17.70 16.80 -19.41
CA VAL A 44 17.98 15.41 -19.05
C VAL A 44 19.43 15.05 -19.36
N LYS A 45 20.06 14.33 -18.44
CA LYS A 45 21.41 13.76 -18.60
C LYS A 45 21.36 12.29 -18.26
N LEU A 46 21.74 11.44 -19.22
CA LEU A 46 21.62 9.98 -19.15
C LEU A 46 22.95 9.31 -19.45
N THR A 47 23.22 8.20 -18.77
CA THR A 47 24.24 7.22 -19.18
C THR A 47 23.52 6.04 -19.83
N ASN A 48 23.89 5.70 -21.06
CA ASN A 48 23.37 4.57 -21.79
C ASN A 48 24.40 3.42 -21.79
N ILE A 49 24.00 2.28 -21.23
CA ILE A 49 24.79 1.04 -21.21
C ILE A 49 24.09 0.04 -22.13
N ALA A 50 24.10 0.31 -23.44
CA ALA A 50 23.36 -0.50 -24.42
C ALA A 50 24.15 -1.73 -24.89
N GLN A 51 23.65 -2.93 -24.65
CA GLN A 51 24.25 -4.14 -25.22
C GLN A 51 23.89 -4.22 -26.71
N LYS A 52 24.88 -4.54 -27.55
CA LYS A 52 24.69 -4.88 -28.95
C LYS A 52 24.68 -6.41 -29.08
N ARG A 53 23.57 -6.95 -29.54
CA ARG A 53 23.38 -8.38 -29.82
C ARG A 53 24.02 -8.78 -31.15
N SER A 54 24.19 -10.08 -31.36
CA SER A 54 24.69 -10.68 -32.60
C SER A 54 23.80 -10.41 -33.82
N ASP A 55 22.51 -10.16 -33.61
CA ASP A 55 21.52 -9.82 -34.65
C ASP A 55 21.40 -8.30 -34.90
N ASN A 56 22.36 -7.50 -34.44
CA ASN A 56 22.41 -6.04 -34.56
C ASN A 56 21.29 -5.26 -33.84
N VAL A 57 20.49 -5.93 -33.00
CA VAL A 57 19.59 -5.28 -32.06
C VAL A 57 20.40 -4.72 -30.89
N ASN A 58 20.20 -3.43 -30.60
CA ASN A 58 20.75 -2.80 -29.40
C ASN A 58 19.68 -2.81 -28.31
N THR A 59 20.08 -3.03 -27.05
CA THR A 59 19.21 -3.00 -25.87
C THR A 59 19.54 -1.76 -25.01
N PRO A 60 19.05 -0.56 -25.41
CA PRO A 60 19.28 0.66 -24.65
C PRO A 60 18.88 0.49 -23.18
N THR A 61 19.79 0.89 -22.29
CA THR A 61 19.62 0.88 -20.83
C THR A 61 20.12 2.22 -20.32
N LEU A 62 19.22 3.20 -20.23
CA LEU A 62 19.56 4.56 -19.87
C LEU A 62 19.19 4.85 -18.42
N ARG A 63 20.10 5.48 -17.68
CA ARG A 63 19.89 5.93 -16.30
C ARG A 63 20.44 7.32 -16.12
N GLY A 64 19.74 8.18 -15.39
CA GLY A 64 20.24 9.51 -15.15
C GLY A 64 19.28 10.43 -14.43
N ILE A 65 19.44 11.73 -14.67
CA ILE A 65 18.76 12.79 -13.94
C ILE A 65 18.07 13.73 -14.91
N LEU A 66 16.83 14.06 -14.60
CA LEU A 66 16.09 15.19 -15.13
C LEU A 66 16.18 16.34 -14.12
N GLU A 67 16.73 17.47 -14.56
CA GLU A 67 16.65 18.76 -13.87
C GLU A 67 15.48 19.53 -14.45
N THR A 68 14.41 19.69 -13.67
CA THR A 68 13.20 20.36 -14.13
C THR A 68 13.41 21.88 -14.23
N ASP A 69 12.58 22.54 -15.03
CA ASP A 69 12.65 24.00 -15.23
C ASP A 69 12.37 24.80 -13.93
N ASP A 70 11.81 24.14 -12.91
CA ASP A 70 11.55 24.67 -11.56
C ASP A 70 12.50 24.10 -10.49
N ASP A 71 13.70 23.68 -10.91
CA ASP A 71 14.83 23.26 -10.07
C ASP A 71 14.61 22.00 -9.21
N ALA A 72 13.69 21.11 -9.59
CA ALA A 72 13.62 19.75 -9.04
C ALA A 72 14.59 18.80 -9.75
N ARG A 73 15.00 17.75 -9.02
CA ARG A 73 15.78 16.64 -9.56
C ARG A 73 14.97 15.37 -9.50
N VAL A 74 14.80 14.72 -10.65
CA VAL A 74 14.03 13.48 -10.82
C VAL A 74 14.96 12.43 -11.41
N PHE A 75 14.98 11.23 -10.82
CA PHE A 75 15.73 10.12 -11.41
C PHE A 75 14.95 9.53 -12.58
N VAL A 76 15.63 9.26 -13.69
CA VAL A 76 15.05 8.79 -14.94
C VAL A 76 15.62 7.42 -15.31
N GLU A 77 14.75 6.51 -15.71
CA GLU A 77 15.12 5.19 -16.21
C GLU A 77 14.45 4.91 -17.54
N MET A 78 15.23 4.39 -18.49
CA MET A 78 14.70 3.90 -19.76
C MET A 78 15.32 2.56 -20.13
N ASN A 79 14.52 1.64 -20.64
CA ASN A 79 14.98 0.34 -21.11
C ASN A 79 14.24 -0.02 -22.38
N GLY A 80 14.90 -0.57 -23.39
CA GLY A 80 14.21 -0.85 -24.63
C GLY A 80 14.97 -1.66 -25.65
N LEU A 81 14.48 -1.57 -26.88
CA LEU A 81 15.01 -2.22 -28.06
C LEU A 81 15.24 -1.18 -29.15
N SER A 82 16.33 -1.36 -29.89
CA SER A 82 16.66 -0.54 -31.02
C SER A 82 17.14 -1.40 -32.18
N GLN A 83 16.61 -1.12 -33.37
CA GLN A 83 16.87 -1.87 -34.58
C GLN A 83 17.21 -0.94 -35.74
N ILE A 84 17.90 -1.48 -36.74
CA ILE A 84 18.21 -0.76 -37.98
C ILE A 84 17.01 -0.90 -38.90
N GLU A 85 16.55 0.21 -39.44
CA GLU A 85 15.48 0.31 -40.43
C GLU A 85 15.99 1.08 -41.66
N GLU A 86 15.14 1.18 -42.69
CA GLU A 86 15.41 2.05 -43.83
C GLU A 86 15.54 3.51 -43.36
N GLY A 87 16.69 4.14 -43.62
CA GLY A 87 16.94 5.54 -43.27
C GLY A 87 17.61 5.78 -41.90
N GLY A 88 17.76 4.77 -41.04
CA GLY A 88 18.45 4.95 -39.76
C GLY A 88 18.18 3.88 -38.72
N ARG A 89 18.38 4.23 -37.46
CA ARG A 89 18.12 3.35 -36.32
C ARG A 89 16.91 3.87 -35.57
N VAL A 90 15.88 3.04 -35.42
CA VAL A 90 14.72 3.36 -34.59
C VAL A 90 14.82 2.65 -33.24
N PHE A 91 14.13 3.16 -32.25
CA PHE A 91 14.08 2.55 -30.93
C PHE A 91 12.75 2.79 -30.23
N ILE A 92 12.43 1.86 -29.33
CA ILE A 92 11.31 1.95 -28.41
C ILE A 92 11.84 1.62 -27.02
N THR A 93 11.62 2.49 -26.05
CA THR A 93 12.03 2.30 -24.65
C THR A 93 10.88 2.59 -23.70
N SER A 94 10.85 1.91 -22.54
CA SER A 94 10.11 2.42 -21.39
C SER A 94 10.74 3.71 -20.86
N LEU A 95 9.95 4.49 -20.13
CA LEU A 95 10.37 5.66 -19.39
C LEU A 95 9.65 5.67 -18.04
N THR A 96 10.42 5.66 -16.96
CA THR A 96 9.92 5.77 -15.58
C THR A 96 10.72 6.81 -14.80
N PHE A 97 10.09 7.32 -13.75
CA PHE A 97 10.63 8.38 -12.91
C PHE A 97 10.65 7.97 -11.45
N ARG A 98 11.59 8.52 -10.67
CA ARG A 98 11.59 8.45 -9.20
C ARG A 98 11.91 9.80 -8.59
N THR A 99 11.06 10.24 -7.66
CA THR A 99 11.22 11.51 -6.95
C THR A 99 10.52 11.49 -5.59
N ALA A 100 11.09 12.21 -4.62
CA ALA A 100 10.47 12.49 -3.32
C ALA A 100 9.72 13.83 -3.29
N GLN A 101 9.73 14.59 -4.39
CA GLN A 101 9.10 15.91 -4.47
C GLN A 101 7.59 15.77 -4.61
N ALA A 102 6.82 16.22 -3.60
CA ALA A 102 5.37 16.06 -3.55
C ALA A 102 4.65 16.61 -4.80
N ARG A 103 5.10 17.76 -5.34
CA ARG A 103 4.54 18.35 -6.56
C ARG A 103 4.68 17.48 -7.82
N TYR A 104 5.55 16.48 -7.77
CA TYR A 104 5.81 15.52 -8.86
C TYR A 104 5.43 14.07 -8.46
N GLU A 105 4.59 13.88 -7.44
CA GLU A 105 4.18 12.54 -6.98
C GLU A 105 3.59 11.68 -8.11
N GLY A 106 2.86 12.31 -9.04
CA GLY A 106 2.26 11.64 -10.19
C GLY A 106 3.27 11.07 -11.19
N LEU A 107 4.55 11.44 -11.12
CA LEU A 107 5.62 10.83 -11.92
C LEU A 107 5.98 9.43 -11.41
N ASN A 108 5.84 9.15 -10.10
CA ASN A 108 6.19 7.86 -9.52
C ASN A 108 5.23 6.73 -9.94
N THR A 109 4.06 7.08 -10.46
CA THR A 109 3.05 6.13 -10.97
C THR A 109 2.86 6.20 -12.49
N LEU A 110 3.61 7.08 -13.16
CA LEU A 110 3.60 7.18 -14.62
C LEU A 110 4.48 6.09 -15.22
N PHE A 111 3.88 5.25 -16.06
CA PHE A 111 4.61 4.41 -17.00
C PHE A 111 4.47 5.01 -18.39
N ALA A 112 5.59 5.32 -19.04
CA ALA A 112 5.61 5.88 -20.38
C ALA A 112 6.40 4.99 -21.34
N ILE A 113 6.09 5.11 -22.63
CA ILE A 113 6.89 4.60 -23.74
C ILE A 113 7.43 5.80 -24.51
N VAL A 114 8.68 5.69 -24.92
CA VAL A 114 9.36 6.62 -25.81
C VAL A 114 9.65 5.87 -27.11
N GLU A 115 9.17 6.40 -28.22
CA GLU A 115 9.63 5.98 -29.55
C GLU A 115 10.54 7.06 -30.10
N GLY A 116 11.59 6.68 -30.81
CA GLY A 116 12.49 7.65 -31.40
C GLY A 116 13.30 7.09 -32.55
N GLU A 117 13.86 8.03 -33.30
CA GLU A 117 14.83 7.76 -34.36
C GLU A 117 16.18 8.35 -33.95
N LEU A 118 17.25 7.63 -34.27
CA LEU A 118 18.62 8.04 -34.05
C LEU A 118 19.25 8.37 -35.40
N HIS A 119 19.70 9.61 -35.56
CA HIS A 119 20.33 10.12 -36.77
C HIS A 119 21.74 10.65 -36.50
N GLY A 120 22.50 10.79 -37.57
CA GLY A 120 23.87 11.29 -37.54
C GLY A 120 24.94 10.21 -37.33
N ARG A 121 26.20 10.65 -37.25
CA ARG A 121 27.36 9.75 -37.16
C ARG A 121 27.63 9.38 -35.70
N PRO A 122 28.15 8.18 -35.40
CA PRO A 122 28.49 7.76 -34.04
C PRO A 122 29.75 8.49 -33.53
N ARG A 123 29.62 9.80 -33.36
CA ARG A 123 30.63 10.72 -32.85
C ARG A 123 29.97 11.64 -31.82
N PRO A 124 30.74 12.11 -30.82
CA PRO A 124 30.27 13.11 -29.87
C PRO A 124 29.60 14.30 -30.58
N ASN A 125 28.40 14.66 -30.11
CA ASN A 125 27.56 15.77 -30.58
C ASN A 125 27.06 15.68 -32.04
N GLU A 126 27.36 14.60 -32.76
CA GLU A 126 26.85 14.36 -34.11
C GLU A 126 25.72 13.33 -34.14
N MET A 127 25.54 12.54 -33.07
CA MET A 127 24.51 11.51 -32.97
C MET A 127 23.34 12.00 -32.10
N HIS A 128 22.19 12.19 -32.73
CA HIS A 128 21.01 12.83 -32.14
C HIS A 128 19.79 11.91 -32.22
N ALA A 129 18.97 11.95 -31.19
CA ALA A 129 17.70 11.24 -31.11
C ALA A 129 16.56 12.24 -30.98
N HIS A 130 15.57 12.12 -31.85
CA HIS A 130 14.30 12.83 -31.74
C HIS A 130 13.22 11.82 -31.34
N CYS A 131 12.47 12.13 -30.30
CA CYS A 131 11.58 11.16 -29.66
C CYS A 131 10.20 11.73 -29.36
N ARG A 132 9.19 10.87 -29.44
CA ARG A 132 7.83 11.12 -28.91
C ARG A 132 7.62 10.30 -27.65
N VAL A 133 6.92 10.90 -26.68
CA VAL A 133 6.64 10.30 -25.37
C VAL A 133 5.14 10.05 -25.23
N TYR A 134 4.79 8.83 -24.85
CA TYR A 134 3.41 8.39 -24.65
C TYR A 134 3.21 7.87 -23.23
N ALA A 135 2.22 8.40 -22.52
CA ALA A 135 1.72 7.79 -21.29
C ALA A 135 1.01 6.47 -21.62
N CYS A 136 1.29 5.44 -20.83
CA CYS A 136 0.66 4.13 -20.96
C CYS A 136 -0.42 3.96 -19.90
N GLU A 137 -1.65 3.74 -20.35
CA GLU A 137 -2.80 3.54 -19.49
C GLU A 137 -3.30 2.09 -19.62
N ALA A 138 -3.45 1.42 -18.48
CA ALA A 138 -4.11 0.14 -18.42
C ALA A 138 -5.58 0.30 -18.86
N THR A 139 -5.96 -0.38 -19.95
CA THR A 139 -7.34 -0.40 -20.45
C THR A 139 -8.17 -1.52 -19.86
N ILE A 140 -7.50 -2.49 -19.24
CA ILE A 140 -8.16 -3.53 -18.45
C ILE A 140 -8.56 -2.83 -17.15
N LYS A 141 -9.85 -2.55 -17.02
CA LYS A 141 -10.43 -2.22 -15.73
C LYS A 141 -10.49 -3.52 -14.91
N PRO A 142 -10.29 -3.47 -13.60
CA PRO A 142 -10.55 -4.62 -12.74
C PRO A 142 -11.93 -5.17 -13.08
N SER A 143 -12.01 -6.44 -13.48
CA SER A 143 -13.31 -7.07 -13.65
C SER A 143 -13.94 -7.17 -12.27
N THR A 144 -15.09 -6.53 -12.10
CA THR A 144 -15.96 -6.73 -10.93
C THR A 144 -16.48 -8.18 -10.80
N ALA A 145 -15.99 -9.12 -11.62
CA ALA A 145 -16.22 -10.55 -11.51
C ALA A 145 -15.24 -11.28 -10.55
N GLY A 146 -14.32 -10.57 -9.91
CA GLY A 146 -13.56 -11.04 -8.74
C GLY A 146 -13.46 -10.01 -7.61
N GLY A 147 -13.78 -8.75 -7.90
CA GLY A 147 -13.91 -7.71 -6.89
C GLY A 147 -15.34 -7.63 -6.38
N SER A 148 -15.70 -8.45 -5.38
CA SER A 148 -16.50 -7.89 -4.28
C SER A 148 -15.79 -6.58 -3.95
N ALA A 149 -16.51 -5.45 -3.84
CA ALA A 149 -15.92 -4.30 -3.16
C ALA A 149 -15.26 -4.86 -1.89
N LEU A 150 -13.96 -4.58 -1.73
CA LEU A 150 -13.20 -5.18 -0.64
C LEU A 150 -14.04 -4.97 0.61
N PRO A 151 -14.30 -6.03 1.39
CA PRO A 151 -15.27 -5.93 2.45
C PRO A 151 -14.86 -4.77 3.36
N VAL A 152 -15.74 -3.78 3.47
CA VAL A 152 -15.51 -2.59 4.28
C VAL A 152 -15.61 -3.06 5.72
N VAL A 153 -14.50 -2.91 6.45
CA VAL A 153 -14.44 -3.27 7.85
C VAL A 153 -14.30 -2.03 8.67
N ILE A 154 -15.15 -1.90 9.68
CA ILE A 154 -15.17 -0.75 10.58
C ILE A 154 -15.32 -1.30 11.99
N GLY A 155 -14.43 -0.86 12.88
CA GLY A 155 -14.49 -1.07 14.32
C GLY A 155 -14.45 0.28 15.03
N TYR A 156 -15.34 0.51 15.98
CA TYR A 156 -15.37 1.74 16.77
C TYR A 156 -15.97 1.49 18.16
N ALA A 157 -15.71 2.40 19.09
CA ALA A 157 -16.22 2.38 20.47
C ALA A 157 -16.96 3.68 20.80
N VAL A 158 -18.05 3.58 21.57
CA VAL A 158 -18.88 4.71 22.01
C VAL A 158 -19.27 4.56 23.48
N PRO A 159 -19.42 5.65 24.26
CA PRO A 159 -19.86 5.56 25.66
C PRO A 159 -21.27 4.95 25.81
N ALA A 160 -21.50 4.19 26.88
CA ALA A 160 -22.84 3.70 27.25
C ALA A 160 -23.47 4.60 28.34
N PRO A 161 -24.77 4.97 28.26
CA PRO A 161 -25.75 4.71 27.20
C PRO A 161 -25.86 5.92 26.26
N GLY A 162 -24.99 6.01 25.26
CA GLY A 162 -25.13 7.05 24.23
C GLY A 162 -26.43 6.89 23.42
N PRO A 163 -27.04 7.99 22.92
CA PRO A 163 -28.33 7.96 22.23
C PRO A 163 -28.34 7.17 20.90
N ASN A 164 -27.19 6.74 20.39
CA ASN A 164 -27.02 6.06 19.09
C ASN A 164 -26.25 4.73 19.19
N VAL A 165 -26.19 4.10 20.36
CA VAL A 165 -25.47 2.83 20.51
C VAL A 165 -26.29 1.70 19.90
N GLU A 166 -25.72 0.97 18.95
CA GLU A 166 -26.29 -0.26 18.37
C GLU A 166 -26.30 -1.40 19.40
N LEU A 167 -27.23 -1.32 20.34
CA LEU A 167 -27.38 -2.30 21.42
C LEU A 167 -28.10 -3.59 20.98
N ARG A 168 -28.63 -3.63 19.75
CA ARG A 168 -29.36 -4.78 19.22
C ARG A 168 -28.72 -5.31 17.94
N ALA A 169 -28.82 -6.62 17.74
CA ALA A 169 -28.45 -7.26 16.49
C ALA A 169 -29.34 -6.77 15.32
N PRO A 170 -28.83 -6.79 14.07
CA PRO A 170 -29.64 -6.68 12.86
C PRO A 170 -30.77 -7.73 12.86
N ALA A 171 -32.02 -7.26 12.93
CA ALA A 171 -33.18 -8.11 13.15
C ALA A 171 -33.88 -8.50 11.85
N THR A 172 -33.81 -7.65 10.81
CA THR A 172 -34.47 -7.86 9.53
C THR A 172 -33.50 -8.26 8.41
N ASP A 173 -33.99 -8.95 7.39
CA ASP A 173 -33.19 -9.28 6.20
C ASP A 173 -32.65 -8.04 5.48
N THR A 174 -33.40 -6.94 5.53
CA THR A 174 -32.96 -5.65 5.02
C THR A 174 -31.77 -5.09 5.81
N GLU A 175 -31.81 -5.18 7.15
CA GLU A 175 -30.68 -4.77 8.01
C GLU A 175 -29.47 -5.71 7.88
N ARG A 176 -29.68 -6.98 7.53
CA ARG A 176 -28.62 -7.98 7.33
C ARG A 176 -28.01 -7.94 5.93
N ARG A 177 -28.70 -7.34 4.96
CA ARG A 177 -28.26 -7.29 3.57
C ARG A 177 -26.89 -6.62 3.48
N GLY A 178 -25.94 -7.31 2.88
CA GLY A 178 -24.56 -6.82 2.70
C GLY A 178 -23.68 -6.94 3.94
N ILE A 179 -24.19 -7.36 5.11
CA ILE A 179 -23.37 -7.61 6.30
C ILE A 179 -22.84 -9.05 6.25
N ALA A 180 -21.53 -9.19 6.03
CA ALA A 180 -20.83 -10.47 6.12
C ALA A 180 -20.64 -10.89 7.58
N ARG A 181 -20.32 -9.95 8.47
CA ARG A 181 -20.14 -10.19 9.89
C ARG A 181 -20.37 -8.92 10.69
N ALA A 182 -20.95 -9.02 11.88
CA ALA A 182 -21.05 -7.91 12.80
C ALA A 182 -21.08 -8.39 14.26
N ALA A 183 -20.60 -7.58 15.20
CA ALA A 183 -20.74 -7.87 16.62
C ALA A 183 -20.70 -6.58 17.44
N ALA A 184 -21.28 -6.64 18.64
CA ALA A 184 -21.07 -5.62 19.66
C ALA A 184 -20.69 -6.22 21.01
N PHE A 185 -19.78 -5.55 21.69
CA PHE A 185 -19.28 -5.92 23.02
C PHE A 185 -19.41 -4.73 23.96
N ARG A 186 -19.76 -4.97 25.22
CA ARG A 186 -19.69 -4.00 26.30
C ARG A 186 -18.38 -4.18 27.05
N GLN A 187 -17.59 -3.12 27.14
CA GLN A 187 -16.34 -3.06 27.89
C GLN A 187 -16.48 -2.10 29.08
N ARG A 188 -16.17 -2.58 30.28
CA ARG A 188 -16.07 -1.74 31.48
C ARG A 188 -14.63 -1.28 31.67
N THR A 189 -14.43 0.01 31.88
CA THR A 189 -13.12 0.62 32.14
C THR A 189 -13.18 1.47 33.41
N SER A 190 -12.02 1.91 33.91
CA SER A 190 -11.94 2.91 34.98
C SER A 190 -12.62 4.24 34.62
N ASN A 191 -12.75 4.54 33.33
CA ASN A 191 -13.33 5.79 32.81
C ASN A 191 -14.83 5.63 32.44
N GLY A 192 -15.44 4.48 32.76
CA GLY A 192 -16.84 4.19 32.47
C GLY A 192 -17.05 3.00 31.54
N GLU A 193 -18.27 2.85 31.05
CA GLU A 193 -18.66 1.77 30.15
C GLU A 193 -18.65 2.23 28.69
N MET A 194 -18.11 1.39 27.81
CA MET A 194 -18.14 1.58 26.36
C MET A 194 -18.83 0.41 25.67
N VAL A 195 -19.49 0.70 24.55
CA VAL A 195 -19.92 -0.32 23.60
C VAL A 195 -19.03 -0.24 22.37
N ILE A 196 -18.49 -1.38 21.97
CA ILE A 196 -17.57 -1.55 20.86
C ILE A 196 -18.32 -2.30 19.77
N VAL A 197 -18.34 -1.73 18.58
CA VAL A 197 -19.06 -2.27 17.42
C VAL A 197 -18.04 -2.63 16.34
N TYR A 198 -18.23 -3.79 15.72
CA TYR A 198 -17.48 -4.24 14.54
C TYR A 198 -18.46 -4.63 13.44
N ARG A 199 -18.16 -4.22 12.20
CA ARG A 199 -18.89 -4.62 11.00
C ARG A 199 -17.95 -4.92 9.85
N GLU A 200 -18.23 -6.00 9.12
CA GLU A 200 -17.66 -6.36 7.83
C GLU A 200 -18.80 -6.39 6.82
N THR A 201 -18.79 -5.47 5.85
CA THR A 201 -19.86 -5.34 4.83
C THR A 201 -19.31 -5.44 3.40
N ASP A 202 -20.19 -5.65 2.43
CA ASP A 202 -19.88 -5.65 0.99
C ASP A 202 -19.61 -4.25 0.39
N GLY A 203 -19.39 -3.24 1.23
CA GLY A 203 -19.05 -1.87 0.84
C GLY A 203 -20.20 -1.01 0.34
N ALA A 204 -21.23 -1.59 -0.29
CA ALA A 204 -22.42 -0.87 -0.74
C ALA A 204 -23.36 -0.46 0.41
N THR A 205 -23.23 -1.15 1.55
CA THR A 205 -24.13 -1.04 2.72
C THR A 205 -23.42 -0.50 3.97
N ALA A 206 -22.17 -0.02 3.83
CA ALA A 206 -21.40 0.49 4.96
C ALA A 206 -22.03 1.79 5.52
N ALA A 207 -22.71 1.68 6.66
CA ALA A 207 -23.11 2.84 7.44
C ALA A 207 -21.86 3.58 7.93
N GLN A 208 -21.87 4.91 7.82
CA GLN A 208 -20.77 5.73 8.33
C GLN A 208 -20.76 5.65 9.87
N PRO A 209 -19.61 5.38 10.51
CA PRO A 209 -19.53 5.37 11.96
C PRO A 209 -19.82 6.77 12.53
N PRO A 210 -20.36 6.87 13.74
CA PRO A 210 -20.64 8.17 14.40
C PRO A 210 -19.36 8.91 14.84
N VAL A 211 -18.19 8.32 14.59
CA VAL A 211 -16.87 8.77 15.02
C VAL A 211 -15.86 8.58 13.89
N THR A 212 -14.79 9.39 13.87
CA THR A 212 -13.71 9.24 12.90
C THR A 212 -12.85 8.05 13.29
N VAL A 213 -12.73 7.08 12.38
CA VAL A 213 -11.89 5.90 12.56
C VAL A 213 -11.05 5.62 11.33
N GLU A 214 -9.84 5.12 11.57
CA GLU A 214 -8.90 4.68 10.56
C GLU A 214 -8.48 3.24 10.84
N MET A 215 -8.46 2.37 9.83
CA MET A 215 -7.94 1.01 9.96
C MET A 215 -6.44 1.01 9.67
N LEU A 216 -5.64 0.66 10.66
CA LEU A 216 -4.17 0.68 10.55
C LEU A 216 -3.57 -0.70 10.30
N ILE A 217 -4.19 -1.75 10.87
CA ILE A 217 -3.69 -3.11 10.80
C ILE A 217 -4.84 -4.03 10.44
N ARG A 218 -4.59 -4.97 9.52
CA ARG A 218 -5.52 -6.06 9.23
C ARG A 218 -4.77 -7.33 8.86
N GLN A 219 -4.73 -8.27 9.80
CA GLN A 219 -4.17 -9.60 9.62
C GLN A 219 -5.23 -10.64 9.96
N ARG A 220 -5.62 -11.45 8.98
CA ARG A 220 -6.67 -12.47 9.18
C ARG A 220 -6.04 -13.76 9.71
N PRO A 221 -6.73 -14.50 10.59
CA PRO A 221 -6.31 -15.84 10.92
C PRO A 221 -6.45 -16.77 9.70
N SER A 222 -5.71 -17.87 9.69
CA SER A 222 -5.81 -18.91 8.66
C SER A 222 -7.19 -19.59 8.63
N ARG A 223 -7.89 -19.60 9.77
CA ARG A 223 -9.24 -20.12 9.93
C ARG A 223 -10.10 -19.09 10.65
N ARG A 224 -11.33 -18.88 10.16
CA ARG A 224 -12.31 -18.06 10.87
C ARG A 224 -12.66 -18.69 12.22
N GLY A 225 -12.69 -17.87 13.26
CA GLY A 225 -12.94 -18.27 14.64
C GLY A 225 -13.92 -17.34 15.34
N SER A 226 -13.99 -17.42 16.66
CA SER A 226 -14.74 -16.47 17.48
C SER A 226 -14.15 -15.07 17.37
N LEU A 227 -14.99 -14.04 17.47
CA LEU A 227 -14.59 -12.64 17.46
C LEU A 227 -14.58 -12.10 18.88
N TYR A 228 -13.56 -11.35 19.25
CA TYR A 228 -13.47 -10.58 20.49
C TYR A 228 -13.13 -9.13 20.15
N LEU A 229 -13.86 -8.18 20.74
CA LEU A 229 -13.61 -6.76 20.57
C LEU A 229 -13.11 -6.14 21.87
N MET A 230 -12.14 -5.24 21.78
CA MET A 230 -11.68 -4.45 22.90
C MET A 230 -11.17 -3.07 22.46
N ALA A 231 -11.26 -2.09 23.36
CA ALA A 231 -10.76 -0.75 23.14
C ALA A 231 -9.73 -0.41 24.23
N LEU A 232 -8.60 0.15 23.84
CA LEU A 232 -7.56 0.65 24.75
C LEU A 232 -7.42 2.16 24.57
N PRO A 233 -7.36 2.95 25.65
CA PRO A 233 -7.00 4.35 25.54
C PRO A 233 -5.57 4.48 25.04
N MET A 234 -5.33 5.50 24.23
CA MET A 234 -3.99 5.88 23.81
C MET A 234 -3.48 7.01 24.71
N LEU A 235 -2.18 6.97 25.05
CA LEU A 235 -1.54 8.07 25.74
C LEU A 235 -1.50 9.31 24.83
N ALA A 236 -1.60 10.50 25.42
CA ALA A 236 -1.59 11.75 24.68
C ALA A 236 -0.32 11.89 23.81
N GLY A 237 -0.49 12.28 22.54
CA GLY A 237 0.61 12.47 21.60
C GLY A 237 1.20 11.20 20.98
N LYS A 238 0.65 10.01 21.29
CA LYS A 238 1.17 8.74 20.74
C LYS A 238 0.60 8.33 19.38
N ALA A 239 -0.43 9.02 18.87
CA ALA A 239 -1.06 8.68 17.59
C ALA A 239 -0.06 8.59 16.43
N ALA A 240 0.79 9.61 16.24
CA ALA A 240 1.80 9.63 15.19
C ALA A 240 2.79 8.45 15.29
N ARG A 241 3.26 8.15 16.51
CA ARG A 241 4.14 6.99 16.74
C ARG A 241 3.41 5.67 16.46
N PHE A 242 2.12 5.57 16.79
CA PHE A 242 1.34 4.38 16.49
C PHE A 242 1.16 4.17 14.98
N HIS A 243 1.04 5.24 14.18
CA HIS A 243 1.08 5.15 12.72
C HIS A 243 2.41 4.57 12.22
N GLU A 244 3.54 5.09 12.67
CA GLU A 244 4.87 4.57 12.31
C GLU A 244 4.99 3.09 12.70
N PHE A 245 4.60 2.74 13.91
CA PHE A 245 4.57 1.37 14.40
C PHE A 245 3.69 0.46 13.52
N SER A 246 2.51 0.93 13.10
CA SER A 246 1.66 0.17 12.17
C SER A 246 2.31 -0.02 10.79
N MET A 247 3.08 0.96 10.32
CA MET A 247 3.84 0.86 9.07
C MET A 247 5.00 -0.14 9.20
N GLU A 248 5.68 -0.18 10.33
CA GLU A 248 6.72 -1.17 10.63
C GLU A 248 6.15 -2.60 10.59
N LEU A 249 5.00 -2.83 11.23
CA LEU A 249 4.30 -4.12 11.22
C LEU A 249 3.84 -4.55 9.82
N ASN A 250 3.45 -3.60 8.97
CA ASN A 250 3.05 -3.87 7.59
C ASN A 250 4.24 -3.90 6.61
N GLY A 251 5.45 -3.56 7.08
CA GLY A 251 6.66 -3.43 6.28
C GLY A 251 7.77 -4.33 6.81
N ILE A 252 8.76 -3.73 7.47
CA ILE A 252 10.00 -4.40 7.87
C ILE A 252 9.80 -5.58 8.83
N HIS A 253 8.69 -5.59 9.59
CA HIS A 253 8.35 -6.64 10.55
C HIS A 253 7.19 -7.53 10.12
N PHE A 254 6.80 -7.46 8.84
CA PHE A 254 5.63 -8.17 8.34
C PHE A 254 5.70 -9.69 8.58
N THR A 255 6.85 -10.30 8.31
CA THR A 255 7.02 -11.76 8.45
C THR A 255 6.95 -12.19 9.91
N GLU A 256 7.68 -11.54 10.81
CA GLU A 256 7.69 -11.83 12.25
C GLU A 256 6.31 -11.61 12.86
N PHE A 257 5.58 -10.58 12.40
CA PHE A 257 4.23 -10.30 12.84
C PHE A 257 3.24 -11.39 12.42
N GLN A 258 3.30 -11.88 11.17
CA GLN A 258 2.49 -13.02 10.73
C GLN A 258 2.78 -14.27 11.56
N GLU A 259 4.06 -14.55 11.83
CA GLU A 259 4.45 -15.72 12.60
C GLU A 259 3.98 -15.64 14.06
N SER A 260 4.08 -14.46 14.67
CA SER A 260 3.54 -14.17 16.00
C SER A 260 2.05 -14.47 16.08
N LEU A 261 1.25 -13.88 15.19
CA LEU A 261 -0.20 -14.09 15.13
C LEU A 261 -0.57 -15.55 14.89
N ARG A 262 0.18 -16.25 14.01
CA ARG A 262 0.00 -17.68 13.77
C ARG A 262 0.29 -18.52 15.01
N ARG A 263 1.36 -18.24 15.76
CA ARG A 263 1.68 -18.93 17.03
C ARG A 263 0.60 -18.68 18.08
N LEU A 264 0.10 -17.45 18.15
CA LEU A 264 -0.99 -17.07 19.05
C LEU A 264 -2.36 -17.61 18.57
N GLY A 265 -2.45 -18.12 17.34
CA GLY A 265 -3.68 -18.69 16.78
C GLY A 265 -4.78 -17.65 16.61
N VAL A 266 -4.41 -16.39 16.32
CA VAL A 266 -5.34 -15.28 16.13
C VAL A 266 -4.98 -14.47 14.90
N GLY A 267 -5.94 -13.75 14.34
CA GLY A 267 -5.72 -12.58 13.52
C GLY A 267 -6.25 -11.34 14.23
N ILE A 268 -5.71 -10.18 13.88
CA ILE A 268 -6.09 -8.91 14.48
C ILE A 268 -6.38 -7.87 13.41
N THR A 269 -7.43 -7.08 13.63
CA THR A 269 -7.67 -5.83 12.94
C THR A 269 -7.65 -4.71 13.97
N VAL A 270 -6.90 -3.64 13.71
CA VAL A 270 -6.74 -2.52 14.64
C VAL A 270 -7.18 -1.24 13.98
N PHE A 271 -8.04 -0.50 14.68
CA PHE A 271 -8.52 0.80 14.29
C PHE A 271 -7.99 1.86 15.26
N LEU A 272 -7.58 3.00 14.72
CA LEU A 272 -7.38 4.23 15.48
C LEU A 272 -8.66 5.07 15.39
N GLN A 273 -9.27 5.34 16.54
CA GLN A 273 -10.43 6.21 16.65
C GLN A 273 -10.04 7.53 17.30
N HIS A 274 -10.40 8.63 16.64
CA HIS A 274 -10.20 9.97 17.18
C HIS A 274 -11.44 10.43 17.94
N ASN A 275 -11.26 10.78 19.22
CA ASN A 275 -12.30 11.40 20.05
C ASN A 275 -11.84 12.76 20.58
N ALA A 276 -12.80 13.56 21.05
CA ALA A 276 -12.50 14.87 21.63
C ALA A 276 -11.63 14.80 22.90
N GLU A 277 -11.73 13.71 23.68
CA GLU A 277 -11.04 13.56 24.96
C GLU A 277 -9.79 12.68 24.88
N VAL A 278 -9.91 11.51 24.24
CA VAL A 278 -8.81 10.53 24.15
C VAL A 278 -8.94 9.67 22.90
N ASP A 279 -7.84 9.55 22.16
CA ASP A 279 -7.75 8.59 21.05
C ASP A 279 -7.85 7.16 21.58
N LEU A 280 -8.53 6.28 20.83
CA LEU A 280 -8.71 4.88 21.19
C LEU A 280 -8.10 3.97 20.14
N LEU A 281 -7.45 2.90 20.59
CA LEU A 281 -7.14 1.73 19.78
C LEU A 281 -8.26 0.72 19.93
N VAL A 282 -8.98 0.45 18.85
CA VAL A 282 -10.04 -0.57 18.81
C VAL A 282 -9.53 -1.82 18.12
N PHE A 283 -9.47 -2.92 18.86
CA PHE A 283 -9.02 -4.22 18.39
C PHE A 283 -10.22 -5.10 18.09
N ALA A 284 -10.21 -5.71 16.91
CA ALA A 284 -11.04 -6.85 16.54
C ALA A 284 -10.13 -8.07 16.38
N VAL A 285 -10.28 -9.03 17.28
CA VAL A 285 -9.40 -10.20 17.40
C VAL A 285 -10.21 -11.43 17.05
N GLU A 286 -9.71 -12.22 16.11
CA GLU A 286 -10.37 -13.41 15.62
C GLU A 286 -9.51 -14.65 15.83
N GLY A 287 -10.07 -15.72 16.36
CA GLY A 287 -9.37 -17.00 16.50
C GLY A 287 -10.13 -17.99 17.36
N ASP A 288 -9.49 -19.09 17.74
CA ASP A 288 -10.12 -20.13 18.57
C ASP A 288 -10.28 -19.69 20.04
N ALA A 289 -9.30 -18.93 20.55
CA ALA A 289 -9.30 -18.38 21.91
C ALA A 289 -8.93 -16.88 21.89
N PRO A 290 -9.76 -16.02 21.26
CA PRO A 290 -9.42 -14.63 21.02
C PRO A 290 -9.45 -13.78 22.30
N THR A 291 -10.05 -14.25 23.40
CA THR A 291 -10.11 -13.54 24.68
C THR A 291 -8.82 -13.61 25.50
N THR A 292 -7.95 -14.58 25.21
CA THR A 292 -6.69 -14.82 25.95
C THR A 292 -5.45 -14.36 25.19
N TRP A 293 -5.61 -13.72 24.03
CA TRP A 293 -4.50 -13.39 23.13
C TRP A 293 -3.47 -12.44 23.76
N LEU A 294 -3.90 -11.39 24.46
CA LEU A 294 -2.99 -10.44 25.14
C LEU A 294 -2.21 -11.10 26.27
N GLN A 295 -2.87 -11.96 27.06
CA GLN A 295 -2.19 -12.72 28.10
C GLN A 295 -1.11 -13.62 27.48
N ARG A 296 -1.44 -14.33 26.39
CA ARG A 296 -0.48 -15.18 25.68
C ARG A 296 0.66 -14.38 25.05
N LEU A 297 0.37 -13.22 24.48
CA LEU A 297 1.37 -12.29 23.97
C LEU A 297 2.31 -11.81 25.08
N GLY A 298 1.77 -11.38 26.22
CA GLY A 298 2.54 -10.91 27.37
C GLY A 298 3.35 -12.02 28.09
N MET A 299 2.98 -13.29 27.92
CA MET A 299 3.72 -14.44 28.44
C MET A 299 4.73 -15.02 27.44
N SER A 300 4.80 -14.50 26.22
CA SER A 300 5.65 -15.08 25.18
C SER A 300 7.14 -14.83 25.44
N ALA A 301 7.94 -15.87 25.20
CA ALA A 301 9.40 -15.80 25.24
C ALA A 301 10.02 -15.47 23.87
N ASP A 302 9.21 -15.25 22.84
CA ASP A 302 9.71 -14.85 21.53
C ASP A 302 10.17 -13.38 21.53
N PRO A 303 11.34 -13.05 20.94
CA PRO A 303 11.84 -11.67 20.93
C PRO A 303 10.88 -10.68 20.29
N PHE A 304 10.21 -11.08 19.20
CA PHE A 304 9.27 -10.21 18.51
C PHE A 304 8.01 -9.97 19.35
N ASP A 305 7.48 -11.02 19.99
CA ASP A 305 6.29 -10.89 20.85
C ASP A 305 6.53 -9.95 22.03
N ARG A 306 7.74 -10.00 22.64
CA ARG A 306 8.13 -9.07 23.70
C ARG A 306 8.20 -7.63 23.21
N TRP A 307 8.82 -7.41 22.05
CA TRP A 307 8.88 -6.09 21.44
C TRP A 307 7.48 -5.57 21.12
N PHE A 308 6.62 -6.40 20.53
CA PHE A 308 5.24 -6.04 20.20
C PHE A 308 4.42 -5.69 21.46
N ALA A 309 4.52 -6.51 22.52
CA ALA A 309 3.86 -6.25 23.79
C ALA A 309 4.36 -4.94 24.44
N GLN A 310 5.66 -4.65 24.32
CA GLN A 310 6.27 -3.42 24.83
C GLN A 310 5.74 -2.20 24.07
N GLU A 311 5.72 -2.24 22.73
CA GLU A 311 5.14 -1.16 21.92
C GLU A 311 3.68 -0.94 22.31
N LEU A 312 2.83 -1.97 22.37
CA LEU A 312 1.44 -1.78 22.80
C LEU A 312 1.32 -1.16 24.21
N SER A 313 2.21 -1.53 25.14
CA SER A 313 2.25 -0.95 26.49
C SER A 313 2.66 0.53 26.44
N ASP A 314 3.67 0.89 25.66
CA ASP A 314 4.20 2.26 25.56
C ASP A 314 3.24 3.24 24.88
N GLN A 315 2.33 2.73 24.05
CA GLN A 315 1.31 3.54 23.36
C GLN A 315 0.03 3.70 24.19
N SER A 316 -0.36 2.67 24.95
CA SER A 316 -1.63 2.66 25.71
C SER A 316 -1.49 2.92 27.21
N GLY A 317 -0.27 2.80 27.75
CA GLY A 317 -0.02 2.77 29.20
C GLY A 317 -0.53 1.50 29.89
N ALA A 318 -1.16 0.58 29.17
CA ALA A 318 -1.69 -0.66 29.72
C ALA A 318 -0.58 -1.72 29.84
N MET A 319 -0.46 -2.35 31.00
CA MET A 319 0.45 -3.49 31.18
C MET A 319 -0.15 -4.73 30.51
N ILE A 320 0.26 -5.01 29.28
CA ILE A 320 -0.30 -6.10 28.44
C ILE A 320 -0.25 -7.45 29.16
N SER A 321 0.85 -7.76 29.86
CA SER A 321 1.05 -9.01 30.60
C SER A 321 0.15 -9.18 31.82
N SER A 322 -0.52 -8.11 32.27
CA SER A 322 -1.34 -8.09 33.48
C SER A 322 -2.81 -7.76 33.21
N MET A 323 -3.20 -7.64 31.94
CA MET A 323 -4.61 -7.48 31.59
C MET A 323 -5.37 -8.79 31.83
N PRO A 324 -6.49 -8.76 32.57
CA PRO A 324 -7.30 -9.95 32.79
C PRO A 324 -7.94 -10.42 31.46
N PRO A 325 -8.13 -11.73 31.26
CA PRO A 325 -8.79 -12.24 30.07
C PRO A 325 -10.24 -11.76 29.98
N GLY A 326 -10.69 -11.40 28.78
CA GLY A 326 -12.10 -11.49 28.37
C GLY A 326 -13.15 -10.87 29.30
N VAL A 327 -12.92 -9.67 29.84
CA VAL A 327 -13.92 -8.96 30.68
C VAL A 327 -15.05 -8.29 29.88
N ASN A 328 -15.02 -8.36 28.54
CA ASN A 328 -16.02 -7.71 27.71
C ASN A 328 -17.23 -8.63 27.49
N GLU A 329 -18.40 -8.14 27.84
CA GLU A 329 -19.67 -8.83 27.66
C GLU A 329 -20.10 -8.72 26.19
N GLN A 330 -20.23 -9.86 25.51
CA GLN A 330 -20.78 -9.87 24.16
C GLN A 330 -22.28 -9.54 24.21
N LEU A 331 -22.68 -8.41 23.63
CA LEU A 331 -24.08 -7.99 23.57
C LEU A 331 -24.83 -8.76 22.47
N TRP A 332 -24.20 -8.88 21.31
CA TRP A 332 -24.72 -9.65 20.18
C TRP A 332 -23.62 -9.94 19.16
N SER A 333 -23.85 -10.95 18.31
CA SER A 333 -23.01 -11.26 17.16
C SER A 333 -23.85 -11.78 16.00
N TRP A 334 -23.38 -11.50 14.79
CA TRP A 334 -23.95 -11.96 13.53
C TRP A 334 -22.84 -12.45 12.61
N ASP A 335 -23.03 -13.63 12.02
CA ASP A 335 -22.17 -14.17 10.96
C ASP A 335 -23.03 -14.63 9.78
N GLY A 336 -22.96 -13.89 8.67
CA GLY A 336 -23.76 -14.14 7.49
C GLY A 336 -23.38 -15.43 6.75
N ALA A 337 -22.20 -16.00 7.00
CA ALA A 337 -21.82 -17.31 6.45
C ALA A 337 -22.47 -18.46 7.23
N ALA A 338 -22.53 -18.35 8.56
CA ALA A 338 -23.18 -19.33 9.41
C ALA A 338 -24.70 -19.36 9.21
N ALA A 339 -25.32 -18.19 8.99
CA ALA A 339 -26.76 -18.08 8.72
C ALA A 339 -27.18 -18.84 7.46
N ARG A 340 -26.41 -18.76 6.36
CA ARG A 340 -26.72 -19.45 5.10
C ARG A 340 -26.55 -20.97 5.17
N ALA A 341 -25.72 -21.47 6.08
CA ALA A 341 -25.50 -22.90 6.27
C ALA A 341 -26.58 -23.57 7.13
N GLY A 342 -27.38 -22.80 7.88
CA GLY A 342 -28.50 -23.31 8.68
C GLY A 342 -29.85 -23.35 7.93
N GLU A 343 -29.90 -22.82 6.71
CA GLU A 343 -31.10 -22.76 5.85
C GLU A 343 -31.10 -23.84 4.74
N SER A 344 -30.08 -24.70 4.69
CA SER A 344 -29.90 -25.77 3.69
C SER A 344 -30.31 -27.15 4.17
#